data_AF-A0AAV2NZY2-F1
#
_entry.id   AF-A0AAV2NZY2-F1
#
_cell.length_a   1.000
_cell.length_b   1.000
_cell.length_c   1.000
_cell.angle_alpha   90.00
_cell.angle_beta   90.00
_cell.angle_gamma   90.00
#
_symmetry.space_group_name_H-M   'P 1'
#
loop_
_entity.id
_entity.type
_entity.pdbx_description
1 polymer ?
#
loop_
_entity_poly.entity_id
_entity_poly.type
_entity_poly.pdbx_seq_one_letter_code
_entity_poly.pdbx_strand_id
1 'polypeptide(L)'
;MEDEGNHGNDDTRCFILSTLAALQWSRVTCVLCRAAMLVFDRYPLVDGTFFLSPRQHSSACAEVKVEGRTQFLSAVCMSCLEGSGGQPVRCRFCTQPWDGSSLVLGTMYSYDIFAAMPCCSERLKCNSCQKPLMHPHQRLNFYSDYSRVFACPHCRAVDAHFVKPLSACFTREQFQLYSQWP
;
A
#
# COMPACT_ATOMS: atom_id res chain seq x y z
N MET A 1 -23.96 8.69 -29.07
CA MET A 1 -24.20 8.33 -27.66
C MET A 1 -22.82 8.17 -27.07
N GLU A 2 -22.24 9.29 -26.66
CA GLU A 2 -20.83 9.40 -26.27
C GLU A 2 -20.78 9.92 -24.83
N ASP A 3 -19.83 9.36 -24.07
CA ASP A 3 -19.30 9.85 -22.80
C ASP A 3 -20.00 9.48 -21.47
N GLU A 4 -20.16 8.18 -21.20
CA GLU A 4 -20.25 7.67 -19.80
C GLU A 4 -18.91 7.10 -19.29
N GLY A 5 -17.80 7.48 -19.93
CA GLY A 5 -16.47 6.93 -19.63
C GLY A 5 -15.68 7.68 -18.54
N ASN A 6 -16.09 8.90 -18.18
CA ASN A 6 -15.23 9.81 -17.42
C ASN A 6 -15.65 10.05 -15.95
N HIS A 7 -16.87 9.68 -15.54
CA HIS A 7 -17.41 10.05 -14.23
C HIS A 7 -16.64 9.43 -13.04
N GLY A 8 -16.33 8.14 -13.08
CA GLY A 8 -15.69 7.46 -11.94
C GLY A 8 -14.25 7.91 -11.66
N ASN A 9 -13.53 8.37 -12.70
CA ASN A 9 -12.20 8.93 -12.54
C ASN A 9 -12.25 10.33 -11.92
N ASP A 10 -13.30 11.09 -12.20
CA ASP A 10 -13.48 12.44 -11.67
C ASP A 10 -13.92 12.42 -10.20
N ASP A 11 -14.74 11.43 -9.80
CA ASP A 11 -15.10 11.21 -8.38
C ASP A 11 -13.86 10.90 -7.53
N THR A 12 -12.99 10.01 -8.04
CA THR A 12 -11.73 9.64 -7.36
C THR A 12 -10.82 10.86 -7.21
N ARG A 13 -10.68 11.66 -8.28
CA ARG A 13 -9.92 12.91 -8.26
C ARG A 13 -10.49 13.88 -7.24
N CYS A 14 -11.80 14.12 -7.28
CA CYS A 14 -12.48 15.04 -6.38
C CYS A 14 -12.32 14.61 -4.92
N PHE A 15 -12.44 13.31 -4.64
CA PHE A 15 -12.23 12.77 -3.30
C PHE A 15 -10.82 13.06 -2.76
N ILE A 16 -9.79 12.77 -3.56
CA ILE A 16 -8.39 12.98 -3.17
C ILE A 16 -8.10 14.47 -2.96
N LEU A 17 -8.45 15.31 -3.94
CA LEU A 17 -8.17 16.74 -3.89
C LEU A 17 -8.94 17.42 -2.74
N SER A 18 -10.20 17.07 -2.52
CA SER A 18 -10.99 17.61 -1.40
C SER A 18 -10.42 17.20 -0.05
N THR A 19 -9.98 15.95 0.09
CA THR A 19 -9.32 15.45 1.31
C THR A 19 -8.04 16.24 1.60
N LEU A 20 -7.17 16.38 0.60
CA LEU A 20 -5.88 17.06 0.77
C LEU A 20 -6.05 18.57 0.97
N ALA A 21 -7.03 19.20 0.30
CA ALA A 21 -7.37 20.60 0.51
C ALA A 21 -7.89 20.86 1.93
N ALA A 22 -8.74 19.98 2.47
CA ALA A 22 -9.20 20.09 3.87
C ALA A 22 -8.03 20.02 4.87
N LEU A 23 -6.97 19.29 4.54
CA LEU A 23 -5.75 19.20 5.33
C LEU A 23 -4.71 20.29 5.01
N GLN A 24 -4.98 21.14 4.00
CA GLN A 24 -4.04 22.15 3.48
C GLN A 24 -2.73 21.54 2.96
N TRP A 25 -2.81 20.36 2.34
CA TRP A 25 -1.65 19.62 1.82
C TRP A 25 -1.50 19.79 0.32
N SER A 26 -0.45 20.51 -0.11
CA SER A 26 -0.01 20.59 -1.52
C SER A 26 1.05 19.54 -1.87
N ARG A 27 1.49 18.76 -0.87
CA ARG A 27 2.48 17.70 -0.99
C ARG A 27 2.05 16.50 -0.15
N VAL A 28 2.37 15.32 -0.63
CA VAL A 28 2.21 14.06 0.11
C VAL A 28 3.54 13.33 0.19
N THR A 29 3.66 12.41 1.14
CA THR A 29 4.92 11.69 1.40
C THR A 29 4.80 10.23 1.01
N CYS A 30 5.79 9.72 0.27
CA CYS A 30 5.88 8.29 -0.05
C CYS A 30 6.03 7.47 1.24
N VAL A 31 5.16 6.48 1.46
CA VAL A 31 5.19 5.66 2.70
C VAL A 31 6.43 4.78 2.83
N LEU A 32 7.14 4.53 1.72
CA LEU A 32 8.37 3.72 1.70
C LEU A 32 9.64 4.55 1.88
N CYS A 33 9.86 5.55 1.03
CA CYS A 33 11.11 6.30 1.01
C CYS A 33 11.05 7.66 1.69
N ARG A 34 9.86 8.09 2.14
CA ARG A 34 9.60 9.42 2.71
C ARG A 34 9.88 10.61 1.79
N ALA A 35 10.10 10.38 0.49
CA ALA A 35 10.20 11.47 -0.48
C ALA A 35 8.86 12.22 -0.57
N ALA A 36 8.94 13.55 -0.59
CA ALA A 36 7.79 14.42 -0.80
C ALA A 36 7.46 14.51 -2.29
N MET A 37 6.19 14.36 -2.64
CA MET A 37 5.64 14.46 -3.98
C MET A 37 4.66 15.61 -4.06
N LEU A 38 4.68 16.37 -5.16
CA LEU A 38 3.70 17.40 -5.43
C LEU A 38 2.34 16.77 -5.74
N VAL A 39 1.27 17.46 -5.35
CA VAL A 39 -0.10 17.10 -5.70
C VAL A 39 -0.52 17.98 -6.88
N PHE A 40 -0.93 17.36 -7.97
CA PHE A 40 -1.43 18.03 -9.17
C PHE A 40 -2.97 18.03 -9.20
N ASP A 41 -3.55 19.03 -9.83
CA ASP A 41 -5.01 19.19 -9.99
C ASP A 41 -5.58 18.37 -11.16
N ARG A 42 -4.70 17.87 -12.03
CA ARG A 42 -4.97 16.99 -13.17
C ARG A 42 -4.17 15.70 -13.06
N TYR A 43 -4.63 14.66 -13.75
CA TYR A 43 -3.89 13.40 -13.81
C TYR A 43 -2.54 13.56 -14.54
N PRO A 44 -1.48 12.88 -14.07
CA PRO A 44 -1.41 12.10 -12.83
C PRO A 44 -1.42 12.99 -11.59
N LEU A 45 -2.17 12.62 -10.54
CA LEU A 45 -2.30 13.47 -9.34
C LEU A 45 -1.03 13.56 -8.51
N VAL A 46 -0.13 12.59 -8.64
CA VAL A 46 1.20 12.53 -8.04
C VAL A 46 2.13 11.73 -8.95
N ASP A 47 3.44 11.93 -8.83
CA ASP A 47 4.48 11.09 -9.46
C ASP A 47 4.60 9.74 -8.73
N GLY A 48 3.52 8.96 -8.77
CA GLY A 48 3.30 7.78 -7.96
C GLY A 48 1.85 7.34 -7.99
N THR A 49 1.41 6.64 -6.95
CA THR A 49 0.04 6.12 -6.85
C THR A 49 -0.47 6.30 -5.43
N PHE A 50 -1.74 6.68 -5.31
CA PHE A 50 -2.46 6.66 -4.05
C PHE A 50 -3.08 5.29 -3.76
N PHE A 51 -3.30 4.99 -2.50
CA PHE A 51 -4.09 3.85 -2.10
C PHE A 51 -4.72 4.07 -0.73
N LEU A 52 -5.84 3.40 -0.48
CA LEU A 52 -6.46 3.36 0.84
C LEU A 52 -5.99 2.13 1.60
N SER A 53 -5.69 2.30 2.88
CA SER A 53 -5.34 1.20 3.78
C SER A 53 -6.16 1.28 5.06
N PRO A 54 -6.59 0.15 5.66
CA PRO A 54 -7.16 0.15 7.00
C PRO A 54 -6.11 0.43 8.10
N ARG A 55 -4.81 0.46 7.74
CA ARG A 55 -3.69 0.74 8.65
C ARG A 55 -3.02 2.06 8.26
N GLN A 56 -2.70 2.86 9.26
CA GLN A 56 -1.83 4.02 9.07
C GLN A 56 -0.37 3.57 8.96
N HIS A 57 0.19 3.59 7.75
CA HIS A 57 1.59 3.20 7.51
C HIS A 57 2.60 4.29 7.89
N SER A 58 2.15 5.54 7.92
CA SER A 58 2.94 6.72 8.28
C SER A 58 2.02 7.77 8.90
N SER A 59 2.55 8.59 9.81
CA SER A 59 1.83 9.76 10.33
C SER A 59 1.47 10.79 9.24
N ALA A 60 2.13 10.71 8.08
CA ALA A 60 1.84 11.52 6.91
C ALA A 60 0.72 10.97 6.00
N CYS A 61 0.01 9.91 6.42
CA CYS A 61 -1.18 9.43 5.74
C CYS A 61 -2.41 10.21 6.21
N ALA A 62 -3.28 10.62 5.29
CA ALA A 62 -4.52 11.32 5.61
C ALA A 62 -5.58 10.33 6.10
N GLU A 63 -6.13 10.54 7.30
CA GLU A 63 -7.26 9.76 7.79
C GLU A 63 -8.55 10.20 7.07
N VAL A 64 -9.28 9.23 6.53
CA VAL A 64 -10.52 9.43 5.78
C VAL A 64 -11.59 8.45 6.23
N LYS A 65 -12.86 8.81 6.06
CA LYS A 65 -14.00 7.89 6.26
C LYS A 65 -14.57 7.52 4.90
N VAL A 66 -14.48 6.25 4.54
CA VAL A 66 -15.02 5.70 3.29
C VAL A 66 -15.95 4.55 3.65
N GLU A 67 -17.20 4.60 3.20
CA GLU A 67 -18.25 3.61 3.51
C GLU A 67 -18.42 3.35 5.02
N GLY A 68 -18.31 4.41 5.82
CA GLY A 68 -18.43 4.32 7.29
C GLY A 68 -17.22 3.71 8.00
N ARG A 69 -16.12 3.41 7.28
CA ARG A 69 -14.88 2.85 7.85
C ARG A 69 -13.77 3.87 7.82
N THR A 70 -13.00 3.96 8.90
CA THR A 70 -11.75 4.71 8.92
C THR A 70 -10.72 4.01 8.05
N GLN A 71 -10.16 4.76 7.10
CA GLN A 71 -9.07 4.33 6.22
C GLN A 71 -8.03 5.45 6.14
N PHE A 72 -6.87 5.12 5.59
CA PHE A 72 -5.74 6.03 5.47
C PHE A 72 -5.35 6.17 4.01
N LEU A 73 -5.57 7.36 3.46
CA LEU A 73 -5.08 7.74 2.14
C LEU A 73 -3.55 7.86 2.20
N SER A 74 -2.91 6.96 1.48
CA SER A 74 -1.46 6.74 1.48
C SER A 74 -0.92 6.88 0.06
N ALA A 75 0.36 7.22 -0.08
CA ALA A 75 0.99 7.38 -1.40
C ALA A 75 2.31 6.63 -1.51
N VAL A 76 2.62 6.10 -2.70
CA VAL A 76 3.93 5.53 -3.05
C VAL A 76 4.45 6.23 -4.29
N CYS A 77 5.72 6.67 -4.28
CA CYS A 77 6.32 7.31 -5.44
C CYS A 77 6.66 6.31 -6.56
N MET A 78 6.73 6.82 -7.79
CA MET A 78 7.10 6.07 -8.99
C MET A 78 8.39 5.26 -8.81
N SER A 79 9.45 5.86 -8.25
CA SER A 79 10.73 5.17 -8.04
C SER A 79 10.63 3.97 -7.07
N CYS A 80 9.69 4.01 -6.13
CA CYS A 80 9.44 2.90 -5.21
C CYS A 80 8.54 1.81 -5.84
N LEU A 81 7.60 2.21 -6.70
CA LEU A 81 6.75 1.27 -7.46
C LEU A 81 7.57 0.43 -8.44
N GLU A 82 8.46 1.09 -9.19
CA GLU A 82 9.24 0.45 -10.26
C GLU A 82 10.55 -0.18 -9.77
N GLY A 83 10.98 0.12 -8.54
CA GLY A 83 12.31 -0.26 -8.05
C GLY A 83 13.48 0.45 -8.77
N SER A 84 13.19 1.47 -9.58
CA SER A 84 14.15 2.20 -10.43
C SER A 84 15.11 3.11 -9.65
N GLY A 85 14.84 3.39 -8.36
CA GLY A 85 15.66 4.24 -7.49
C GLY A 85 16.97 3.61 -6.97
N GLY A 86 17.54 2.62 -7.66
CA GLY A 86 18.82 1.97 -7.33
C GLY A 86 18.85 1.10 -6.06
N GLN A 87 17.84 1.22 -5.20
CA GLN A 87 17.68 0.42 -3.97
C GLN A 87 16.21 -0.03 -3.85
N PRO A 88 15.87 -1.19 -4.45
CA PRO A 88 14.50 -1.69 -4.44
C PRO A 88 14.10 -2.06 -3.01
N VAL A 89 12.83 -1.85 -2.70
CA VAL A 89 12.24 -2.30 -1.44
C VAL A 89 12.17 -3.82 -1.49
N ARG A 90 12.69 -4.51 -0.46
CA ARG A 90 12.74 -5.97 -0.39
C ARG A 90 11.98 -6.47 0.81
N CYS A 91 11.35 -7.63 0.69
CA CYS A 91 10.75 -8.29 1.82
C CYS A 91 11.82 -8.73 2.82
N ARG A 92 11.66 -8.41 4.11
CA ARG A 92 12.58 -8.83 5.17
C ARG A 92 12.65 -10.35 5.37
N PHE A 93 11.64 -11.09 4.91
CA PHE A 93 11.51 -12.52 5.15
C PHE A 93 12.03 -13.37 3.98
N CYS A 94 11.59 -13.09 2.75
CA CYS A 94 12.00 -13.87 1.58
C CYS A 94 12.98 -13.13 0.65
N THR A 95 13.37 -11.88 0.98
CA THR A 95 14.31 -11.02 0.23
C THR A 95 13.86 -10.63 -1.18
N GLN A 96 12.71 -11.15 -1.64
CA GLN A 96 12.10 -10.79 -2.92
C GLN A 96 11.88 -9.28 -2.99
N PRO A 97 12.32 -8.63 -4.08
CA PRO A 97 11.94 -7.25 -4.38
C PRO A 97 10.41 -7.13 -4.39
N TRP A 98 9.90 -6.05 -3.82
CA TRP A 98 8.53 -5.64 -4.06
C TRP A 98 8.45 -5.00 -5.44
N ASP A 99 7.48 -5.45 -6.22
CA ASP A 99 7.20 -4.96 -7.56
C ASP A 99 5.80 -4.38 -7.60
N GLY A 100 5.72 -3.07 -7.81
CA GLY A 100 4.47 -2.33 -8.00
C GLY A 100 4.36 -1.75 -9.41
N SER A 101 5.19 -2.19 -10.36
CA SER A 101 5.26 -1.62 -11.71
C SER A 101 3.98 -1.80 -12.54
N SER A 102 3.12 -2.76 -12.17
CA SER A 102 1.82 -2.96 -12.81
C SER A 102 0.72 -2.00 -12.31
N LEU A 103 0.99 -1.19 -11.28
CA LEU A 103 0.03 -0.25 -10.73
C LEU A 103 -0.02 1.01 -11.61
N VAL A 104 -1.24 1.50 -11.84
CA VAL A 104 -1.45 2.73 -12.63
C VAL A 104 -0.99 3.93 -11.82
N LEU A 105 -0.21 4.79 -12.46
CA LEU A 105 0.25 6.05 -11.87
C LEU A 105 -0.84 7.11 -11.87
N GLY A 106 -0.77 8.01 -10.90
CA GLY A 106 -1.65 9.16 -10.78
C GLY A 106 -3.05 8.87 -10.29
N THR A 107 -3.43 7.61 -10.06
CA THR A 107 -4.76 7.20 -9.57
C THR A 107 -4.72 6.76 -8.11
N MET A 108 -5.85 6.22 -7.61
CA MET A 108 -5.99 5.64 -6.28
C MET A 108 -6.58 4.23 -6.32
N TYR A 109 -6.00 3.32 -5.54
CA TYR A 109 -6.59 2.01 -5.25
C TYR A 109 -7.38 2.01 -3.94
N SER A 110 -8.55 1.38 -3.91
CA SER A 110 -9.39 1.27 -2.70
C SER A 110 -8.96 0.16 -1.73
N TYR A 111 -7.72 -0.31 -1.84
CA TYR A 111 -7.15 -1.39 -1.05
C TYR A 111 -5.66 -1.19 -0.82
N ASP A 112 -5.14 -1.87 0.21
CA ASP A 112 -3.72 -1.87 0.53
C ASP A 112 -2.91 -2.63 -0.51
N ILE A 113 -2.21 -1.88 -1.35
CA ILE A 113 -1.42 -2.42 -2.47
C ILE A 113 -0.28 -3.33 -2.00
N PHE A 114 0.24 -3.14 -0.78
CA PHE A 114 1.29 -4.00 -0.24
C PHE A 114 0.72 -5.34 0.22
N ALA A 115 -0.46 -5.35 0.83
CA ALA A 115 -1.14 -6.56 1.27
C ALA A 115 -1.65 -7.39 0.08
N ALA A 116 -2.13 -6.72 -0.97
CA ALA A 116 -2.66 -7.33 -2.19
C ALA A 116 -1.63 -8.15 -2.98
N MET A 117 -0.34 -7.90 -2.79
CA MET A 117 0.77 -8.58 -3.49
C MET A 117 1.71 -9.29 -2.50
N PRO A 118 1.25 -10.38 -1.84
CA PRO A 118 2.06 -11.11 -0.86
C PRO A 118 3.13 -11.97 -1.56
N CYS A 119 4.39 -11.75 -1.21
CA CYS A 119 5.52 -12.50 -1.77
C CYS A 119 5.90 -13.79 -1.03
N CYS A 120 5.40 -14.00 0.19
CA CYS A 120 5.69 -15.20 1.00
C CYS A 120 4.61 -15.45 2.07
N SER A 121 4.63 -16.64 2.69
CA SER A 121 3.68 -17.06 3.73
C SER A 121 3.73 -16.20 4.99
N GLU A 122 4.87 -15.56 5.29
CA GLU A 122 4.99 -14.61 6.42
C GLU A 122 4.02 -13.43 6.27
N ARG A 123 3.72 -13.02 5.03
CA ARG A 123 2.74 -11.97 4.74
C ARG A 123 1.29 -12.41 5.01
N LEU A 124 1.04 -13.72 5.11
CA LEU A 124 -0.28 -14.34 5.24
C LEU A 124 -0.59 -14.84 6.65
N LYS A 125 0.17 -14.42 7.66
CA LYS A 125 -0.04 -14.77 9.07
C LYS A 125 -1.02 -13.84 9.77
N CYS A 126 -1.59 -14.26 10.89
CA CYS A 126 -2.35 -13.38 11.77
C CYS A 126 -1.45 -12.32 12.42
N ASN A 127 -1.92 -11.07 12.54
CA ASN A 127 -1.18 -10.01 13.25
C ASN A 127 -1.00 -10.27 14.76
N SER A 128 -1.90 -11.04 15.37
CA SER A 128 -1.89 -11.33 16.80
C SER A 128 -1.13 -12.63 17.12
N CYS A 129 -1.59 -13.78 16.62
CA CYS A 129 -1.01 -15.07 17.00
C CYS A 129 0.05 -15.61 16.04
N GLN A 130 0.35 -14.91 14.95
CA GLN A 130 1.34 -15.30 13.93
C GLN A 130 1.09 -16.66 13.24
N LYS A 131 -0.06 -17.33 13.50
CA LYS A 131 -0.46 -18.53 12.77
C LYS A 131 -0.87 -18.18 11.33
N PRO A 132 -0.57 -19.04 10.35
CA PRO A 132 -0.97 -18.83 8.95
C PRO A 132 -2.50 -18.81 8.81
N LEU A 133 -3.01 -17.87 8.02
CA LEU A 133 -4.44 -17.71 7.71
C LEU A 133 -4.81 -18.23 6.33
N MET A 134 -3.81 -18.42 5.46
CA MET A 134 -3.97 -18.96 4.12
C MET A 134 -2.81 -19.91 3.81
N HIS A 135 -3.06 -20.89 2.95
CA HIS A 135 -2.00 -21.74 2.42
C HIS A 135 -1.09 -20.94 1.45
N PRO A 136 0.21 -21.26 1.33
CA PRO A 136 1.15 -20.47 0.52
C PRO A 136 0.75 -20.25 -0.95
N HIS A 137 0.08 -21.23 -1.54
CA HIS A 137 -0.38 -21.21 -2.93
C HIS A 137 -1.81 -20.67 -3.10
N GLN A 138 -2.55 -20.52 -2.00
CA GLN A 138 -3.87 -19.94 -2.05
C GLN A 138 -3.75 -18.44 -2.34
N ARG A 139 -4.65 -17.95 -3.19
CA ARG A 139 -4.82 -16.53 -3.49
C ARG A 139 -6.28 -16.19 -3.27
N LEU A 140 -6.53 -14.96 -2.83
CA LEU A 140 -7.88 -14.40 -2.82
C LEU A 140 -8.25 -13.96 -4.23
N ASN A 141 -9.55 -14.00 -4.54
CA ASN A 141 -10.04 -13.68 -5.88
C ASN A 141 -9.94 -12.19 -6.18
N PHE A 142 -10.04 -11.34 -5.16
CA PHE A 142 -9.99 -9.89 -5.30
C PHE A 142 -8.84 -9.30 -4.47
N TYR A 143 -8.11 -8.34 -5.04
CA TYR A 143 -7.04 -7.64 -4.31
C TYR A 143 -7.56 -6.92 -3.05
N SER A 144 -8.80 -6.42 -3.09
CA SER A 144 -9.46 -5.78 -1.95
C SER A 144 -9.71 -6.74 -0.78
N ASP A 145 -9.80 -8.05 -1.02
CA ASP A 145 -9.98 -9.04 0.04
C ASP A 145 -8.79 -9.09 1.00
N TYR A 146 -7.58 -8.74 0.52
CA TYR A 146 -6.40 -8.68 1.38
C TYR A 146 -6.45 -7.54 2.41
N SER A 147 -7.31 -6.54 2.19
CA SER A 147 -7.47 -5.40 3.10
C SER A 147 -8.67 -5.55 4.06
N ARG A 148 -9.40 -6.66 3.97
CA ARG A 148 -10.60 -6.87 4.80
C ARG A 148 -10.23 -7.14 6.26
N VAL A 149 -11.08 -6.63 7.14
CA VAL A 149 -11.08 -6.96 8.56
C VAL A 149 -11.90 -8.24 8.76
N PHE A 150 -11.32 -9.23 9.42
CA PHE A 150 -12.02 -10.47 9.77
C PHE A 150 -11.46 -11.06 11.07
N ALA A 151 -12.21 -11.98 11.69
CA ALA A 151 -11.78 -12.66 12.89
C ALA A 151 -10.79 -13.79 12.56
N CYS A 152 -9.65 -13.82 13.25
CA CYS A 152 -8.70 -14.92 13.15
C CYS A 152 -9.36 -16.25 13.58
N PRO A 153 -9.29 -17.33 12.78
CA PRO A 153 -9.85 -18.62 13.15
C PRO A 153 -9.13 -19.28 14.33
N HIS A 154 -7.87 -18.87 14.60
CA HIS A 154 -7.04 -19.46 15.64
C HIS A 154 -7.10 -18.74 16.98
N CYS A 155 -7.10 -17.40 16.99
CA CYS A 155 -7.07 -16.59 18.23
C CYS A 155 -8.22 -15.61 18.39
N ARG A 156 -9.17 -15.57 17.43
CA ARG A 156 -10.37 -14.70 17.44
C ARG A 156 -10.13 -13.19 17.39
N ALA A 157 -8.89 -12.72 17.37
CA ALA A 157 -8.57 -11.31 17.13
C ALA A 157 -9.20 -10.83 15.80
N VAL A 158 -9.86 -9.67 15.82
CA VAL A 158 -10.50 -9.06 14.65
C VAL A 158 -9.60 -7.95 14.13
N ASP A 159 -9.04 -8.11 12.94
CA ASP A 159 -8.09 -7.15 12.36
C ASP A 159 -7.97 -7.33 10.83
N ALA A 160 -7.37 -6.36 10.14
CA ALA A 160 -6.93 -6.48 8.75
C ALA A 160 -5.60 -7.27 8.69
N HIS A 161 -5.70 -8.58 8.83
CA HIS A 161 -4.54 -9.42 9.14
C HIS A 161 -3.42 -9.42 8.08
N PHE A 162 -3.74 -9.23 6.80
CA PHE A 162 -2.73 -9.21 5.73
C PHE A 162 -2.09 -7.83 5.54
N VAL A 163 -2.65 -6.79 6.16
CA VAL A 163 -2.10 -5.43 6.17
C VAL A 163 -1.06 -5.31 7.29
N LYS A 164 0.19 -5.53 6.90
CA LYS A 164 1.34 -5.55 7.81
C LYS A 164 1.98 -4.16 7.93
N PRO A 165 2.59 -3.81 9.07
CA PRO A 165 3.47 -2.64 9.14
C PRO A 165 4.59 -2.74 8.09
N LEU A 166 4.75 -1.70 7.26
CA LEU A 166 5.75 -1.71 6.18
C LEU A 166 7.16 -1.90 6.72
N SER A 167 7.51 -1.23 7.83
CA SER A 167 8.83 -1.36 8.47
C SER A 167 9.14 -2.78 8.93
N ALA A 168 8.13 -3.56 9.32
CA ALA A 168 8.28 -4.95 9.73
C ALA A 168 8.39 -5.91 8.53
N CYS A 169 7.80 -5.56 7.38
CA CYS A 169 7.78 -6.43 6.21
C CYS A 169 8.84 -6.12 5.18
N PHE A 170 9.30 -4.87 5.13
CA PHE A 170 10.13 -4.36 4.05
C PHE A 170 11.36 -3.63 4.57
N THR A 171 12.44 -3.73 3.81
CA THR A 171 13.67 -2.98 4.02
C THR A 171 14.20 -2.44 2.69
N ARG A 172 14.97 -1.35 2.78
CA ARG A 172 15.80 -0.83 1.69
C ARG A 172 17.28 -1.06 1.95
N GLU A 173 17.63 -1.66 3.08
CA GLU A 173 19.01 -2.02 3.41
C GLU A 173 19.51 -3.08 2.41
N GLN A 174 20.74 -2.91 1.95
CA GLN A 174 21.41 -3.98 1.23
C GLN A 174 21.64 -5.13 2.23
N PHE A 175 21.10 -6.31 1.92
CA PHE A 175 21.56 -7.52 2.58
C PHE A 175 23.04 -7.66 2.22
N GLN A 176 23.94 -7.34 3.15
CA GLN A 176 25.35 -7.69 3.04
C GLN A 176 25.41 -9.22 3.05
N LEU A 177 25.40 -9.81 1.85
CA LEU A 177 25.85 -11.18 1.66
C LEU A 177 27.34 -11.18 2.03
N TYR A 178 27.62 -11.59 3.27
CA TYR A 178 28.95 -11.93 3.78
C TYR A 178 30.11 -11.06 3.27
N SER A 179 30.40 -9.97 4.00
CA SER A 179 31.75 -9.43 4.00
C SER A 179 32.72 -10.54 4.46
N GLN A 180 33.46 -11.07 3.50
CA GLN A 180 34.79 -11.69 3.58
C GLN A 180 35.21 -12.20 4.97
N TRP A 181 35.24 -13.52 5.11
CA TRP A 181 36.01 -14.18 6.16
C TRP A 181 37.51 -13.91 5.92
N PRO A 182 38.32 -13.70 6.97
CA PRO A 182 39.76 -13.36 6.85
C PRO A 182 40.57 -14.39 6.07
#